data_AF-A0A382VPQ1-F1
#
_entry.id   AF-A0A382VPQ1-F1
#
_cell.length_a   1.000
_cell.length_b   1.000
_cell.length_c   1.000
_cell.angle_alpha   90.00
_cell.angle_beta   90.00
_cell.angle_gamma   90.00
#
_symmetry.space_group_name_H-M   'P 1'
#
loop_
_entity.id
_entity.type
_entity.pdbx_description
1 polymer ?
#
loop_
_entity_poly.entity_id
_entity_poly.type
_entity_poly.pdbx_seq_one_letter_code
_entity_poly.pdbx_strand_id
1 'polypeptide(L)'
;MEVVLVSGRKADRLQKICDDFDVPRWTQSYDDVLSDPEVDAVIVATPHPLHVSWGIKAMAAGKHVLMQKPLCGDMAEANDFVAAVEATDRTVLCMPHFPPHVYDLKARCEAGEIGRVSGARCRTSHGGPEVYYAGVRDVFDEQDEGLWFFDASQASVGALFDMGVYAVATLVAILGSVRR
;
A
#
# COMPACT_ATOMS: atom_id res chain seq x y z
N MET A 1 -9.87 8.10 14.11
CA MET A 1 -10.22 7.40 12.86
C MET A 1 -10.99 6.17 13.27
N GLU A 2 -12.19 6.00 12.75
CA GLU A 2 -13.08 4.86 13.01
C GLU A 2 -13.17 4.03 11.73
N VAL A 3 -13.20 2.70 11.86
CA VAL A 3 -13.39 1.80 10.71
C VAL A 3 -14.86 1.42 10.66
N VAL A 4 -15.59 1.97 9.69
CA VAL A 4 -17.05 1.82 9.58
C VAL A 4 -17.48 0.67 8.65
N LEU A 5 -16.61 0.27 7.72
CA LEU A 5 -16.90 -0.70 6.67
C LEU A 5 -15.62 -1.41 6.22
N VAL A 6 -15.69 -2.72 6.03
CA VAL A 6 -14.64 -3.51 5.37
C VAL A 6 -15.19 -4.16 4.09
N SER A 7 -14.36 -4.25 3.05
CA SER A 7 -14.74 -4.90 1.79
C SER A 7 -13.67 -5.86 1.29
N GLY A 8 -14.11 -6.92 0.63
CA GLY A 8 -13.23 -7.97 0.12
C GLY A 8 -13.99 -9.12 -0.55
N ARG A 9 -13.27 -10.15 -0.97
CA ARG A 9 -13.86 -11.26 -1.75
C ARG A 9 -14.47 -12.37 -0.90
N LYS A 10 -13.95 -12.60 0.29
CA LYS A 10 -14.23 -13.78 1.13
C LYS A 10 -15.10 -13.38 2.33
N ALA A 11 -16.39 -13.72 2.28
CA ALA A 11 -17.38 -13.30 3.28
C ALA A 11 -17.05 -13.78 4.71
N ASP A 12 -16.51 -14.99 4.84
CA ASP A 12 -16.00 -15.56 6.09
C ASP A 12 -14.87 -14.70 6.70
N ARG A 13 -13.89 -14.29 5.89
CA ARG A 13 -12.83 -13.36 6.36
C ARG A 13 -13.40 -12.02 6.80
N LEU A 14 -14.34 -11.48 6.03
CA LEU A 14 -14.96 -10.19 6.32
C LEU A 14 -15.76 -10.23 7.62
N GLN A 15 -16.56 -11.28 7.83
CA GLN A 15 -17.29 -11.49 9.07
C GLN A 15 -16.33 -11.58 10.26
N LYS A 16 -15.27 -12.39 10.14
CA LYS A 16 -14.26 -12.53 11.20
C LYS A 16 -13.57 -11.19 11.52
N ILE A 17 -13.22 -10.39 10.52
CA ILE A 17 -12.64 -9.05 10.73
C ILE A 17 -13.63 -8.14 11.48
N CYS A 18 -14.92 -8.17 11.09
CA CYS A 18 -15.94 -7.41 11.80
C CYS A 18 -16.07 -7.82 13.26
N ASP A 19 -16.09 -9.12 13.53
CA ASP A 19 -16.23 -9.66 14.89
C ASP A 19 -14.99 -9.37 15.75
N ASP A 20 -13.77 -9.52 15.20
CA ASP A 20 -12.52 -9.36 15.95
C ASP A 20 -12.17 -7.88 16.23
N PHE A 21 -12.62 -6.95 15.38
CA PHE A 21 -12.26 -5.52 15.44
C PHE A 21 -13.45 -4.58 15.65
N ASP A 22 -14.63 -5.12 15.98
CA ASP A 22 -15.87 -4.37 16.19
C ASP A 22 -16.23 -3.44 14.98
N VAL A 23 -15.97 -3.90 13.75
CA VAL A 23 -16.32 -3.14 12.54
C VAL A 23 -17.82 -3.36 12.25
N PRO A 24 -18.64 -2.30 12.14
CA PRO A 24 -20.10 -2.44 12.13
C PRO A 24 -20.67 -3.29 10.99
N ARG A 25 -20.01 -3.29 9.82
CA ARG A 25 -20.52 -3.96 8.62
C ARG A 25 -19.42 -4.29 7.61
N TRP A 26 -19.73 -5.22 6.73
CA TRP A 26 -18.91 -5.58 5.58
C TRP A 26 -19.73 -5.70 4.29
N THR A 27 -19.05 -5.61 3.14
CA THR A 27 -19.62 -5.85 1.80
C THR A 27 -18.62 -6.60 0.92
N GLN A 28 -19.10 -7.31 -0.11
CA GLN A 28 -18.25 -7.89 -1.15
C GLN A 28 -18.14 -7.01 -2.40
N SER A 29 -18.80 -5.85 -2.40
CA SER A 29 -18.78 -4.87 -3.49
C SER A 29 -17.89 -3.68 -3.10
N TYR A 30 -16.87 -3.41 -3.89
CA TYR A 30 -16.04 -2.22 -3.66
C TYR A 30 -16.79 -0.93 -4.02
N ASP A 31 -17.71 -0.99 -4.99
CA ASP A 31 -18.51 0.17 -5.39
C ASP A 31 -19.49 0.59 -4.28
N ASP A 32 -19.94 -0.33 -3.42
CA ASP A 32 -20.72 -0.02 -2.23
C ASP A 32 -19.91 0.88 -1.28
N VAL A 33 -18.62 0.59 -1.09
CA VAL A 33 -17.73 1.42 -0.26
C VAL A 33 -17.58 2.83 -0.84
N LEU A 34 -17.45 2.93 -2.16
CA LEU A 34 -17.22 4.21 -2.83
C LEU A 34 -18.47 5.09 -2.87
N SER A 35 -19.65 4.48 -2.95
CA SER A 35 -20.93 5.19 -2.97
C SER A 35 -21.47 5.51 -1.58
N ASP A 36 -20.90 4.93 -0.52
CA ASP A 36 -21.35 5.14 0.85
C ASP A 36 -21.07 6.57 1.34
N PRO A 37 -22.09 7.37 1.72
CA PRO A 37 -21.89 8.71 2.21
C PRO A 37 -21.24 8.78 3.61
N GLU A 38 -21.22 7.69 4.38
CA GLU A 38 -20.58 7.63 5.71
C GLU A 38 -19.07 7.36 5.64
N VAL A 39 -18.53 7.04 4.45
CA VAL A 39 -17.11 6.77 4.24
C VAL A 39 -16.40 8.04 3.77
N ASP A 40 -15.55 8.63 4.61
CA ASP A 40 -14.73 9.79 4.24
C ASP A 40 -13.45 9.40 3.50
N ALA A 41 -12.85 8.27 3.89
CA ALA A 41 -11.53 7.82 3.44
C ALA A 41 -11.50 6.31 3.23
N VAL A 42 -10.66 5.85 2.29
CA VAL A 42 -10.46 4.43 2.01
C VAL A 42 -8.98 4.03 2.10
N ILE A 43 -8.74 2.84 2.62
CA ILE A 43 -7.44 2.17 2.53
C ILE A 43 -7.53 1.16 1.39
N VAL A 44 -6.81 1.41 0.30
CA VAL A 44 -6.76 0.48 -0.84
C VAL A 44 -5.71 -0.57 -0.54
N ALA A 45 -6.15 -1.71 -0.01
CA ALA A 45 -5.33 -2.87 0.36
C ALA A 45 -5.70 -4.13 -0.45
N THR A 46 -6.09 -3.94 -1.71
CA THR A 46 -6.35 -5.03 -2.65
C THR A 46 -5.04 -5.67 -3.14
N PRO A 47 -5.05 -6.76 -3.92
CA PRO A 47 -3.87 -7.14 -4.69
C PRO A 47 -3.38 -5.97 -5.56
N HIS A 48 -2.07 -5.80 -5.67
CA HIS A 48 -1.48 -4.61 -6.30
C HIS A 48 -1.83 -4.36 -7.78
N PRO A 49 -2.20 -5.35 -8.61
CA PRO A 49 -2.70 -5.05 -9.97
C PRO A 49 -4.00 -4.23 -9.96
N LEU A 50 -4.69 -4.15 -8.81
CA LEU A 50 -5.96 -3.45 -8.68
C LEU A 50 -5.82 -2.07 -8.01
N HIS A 51 -4.66 -1.77 -7.40
CA HIS A 51 -4.42 -0.55 -6.63
C HIS A 51 -4.78 0.73 -7.38
N VAL A 52 -4.13 0.97 -8.52
CA VAL A 52 -4.33 2.20 -9.31
C VAL A 52 -5.79 2.37 -9.71
N SER A 53 -6.42 1.30 -10.23
CA SER A 53 -7.81 1.36 -10.69
C SER A 53 -8.79 1.73 -9.56
N TRP A 54 -8.64 1.13 -8.37
CA TRP A 54 -9.51 1.44 -7.24
C TRP A 54 -9.16 2.77 -6.56
N GLY A 55 -7.89 3.15 -6.53
CA GLY A 55 -7.46 4.44 -6.03
C GLY A 55 -8.04 5.60 -6.85
N ILE A 56 -7.98 5.51 -8.18
CA ILE A 56 -8.57 6.51 -9.08
C ILE A 56 -10.09 6.58 -8.88
N LYS A 57 -10.78 5.42 -8.84
CA LYS A 57 -12.22 5.39 -8.57
C LYS A 57 -12.59 5.99 -7.22
N ALA A 58 -11.78 5.73 -6.18
CA ALA A 58 -12.02 6.29 -4.86
C ALA A 58 -11.86 7.82 -4.84
N MET A 59 -10.81 8.35 -5.47
CA MET A 59 -10.63 9.79 -5.62
C MET A 59 -11.77 10.43 -6.42
N ALA A 60 -12.22 9.77 -7.50
CA ALA A 60 -13.36 10.23 -8.31
C ALA A 60 -14.68 10.22 -7.53
N ALA A 61 -14.84 9.30 -6.57
CA ALA A 61 -15.96 9.26 -5.63
C ALA A 61 -15.82 10.26 -4.46
N GLY A 62 -14.79 11.13 -4.47
CA GLY A 62 -14.57 12.14 -3.45
C GLY A 62 -14.01 11.60 -2.13
N LYS A 63 -13.39 10.42 -2.13
CA LYS A 63 -12.80 9.81 -0.94
C LYS A 63 -11.33 10.20 -0.77
N HIS A 64 -10.89 10.41 0.46
CA HIS A 64 -9.45 10.42 0.78
C HIS A 64 -8.87 9.01 0.60
N VAL A 65 -7.61 8.89 0.16
CA VAL A 65 -7.01 7.59 -0.18
C VAL A 65 -5.71 7.35 0.57
N LEU A 66 -5.63 6.22 1.27
CA LEU A 66 -4.38 5.61 1.69
C LEU A 66 -4.08 4.42 0.79
N MET A 67 -3.10 4.56 -0.09
CA MET A 67 -2.72 3.58 -1.10
C MET A 67 -1.63 2.64 -0.59
N GLN A 68 -1.85 1.33 -0.70
CA GLN A 68 -0.82 0.34 -0.37
C GLN A 68 0.30 0.25 -1.42
N LYS A 69 1.41 -0.34 -0.98
CA LYS A 69 2.57 -0.66 -1.82
C LYS A 69 2.46 -2.08 -2.40
N PRO A 70 3.15 -2.36 -3.53
CA PRO A 70 3.64 -1.38 -4.49
C PRO A 70 2.46 -0.67 -5.16
N LEU A 71 2.66 0.55 -5.69
CA LEU A 71 1.58 1.30 -6.34
C LEU A 71 0.98 0.50 -7.52
N CYS A 72 1.84 0.00 -8.40
CA CYS A 72 1.51 -0.82 -9.56
C CYS A 72 2.80 -1.47 -10.11
N GLY A 73 2.66 -2.31 -11.14
CA GLY A 73 3.78 -2.91 -11.87
C GLY A 73 4.17 -2.18 -13.15
N ASP A 74 3.40 -1.15 -13.55
CA ASP A 74 3.53 -0.46 -14.83
C ASP A 74 3.67 1.07 -14.67
N MET A 75 4.56 1.67 -15.46
CA MET A 75 4.85 3.10 -15.37
C MET A 75 3.75 3.99 -15.97
N ALA A 76 3.01 3.51 -16.98
CA ALA A 76 1.89 4.27 -17.53
C ALA A 76 0.76 4.33 -16.50
N GLU A 77 0.43 3.21 -15.85
CA GLU A 77 -0.53 3.19 -14.73
C GLU A 77 -0.10 4.11 -13.58
N ALA A 78 1.20 4.15 -13.26
CA ALA A 78 1.72 5.06 -12.24
C ALA A 78 1.50 6.53 -12.62
N ASN A 79 1.71 6.90 -13.89
CA ASN A 79 1.49 8.25 -14.38
C ASN A 79 0.00 8.63 -14.37
N ASP A 80 -0.88 7.70 -14.76
CA ASP A 80 -2.33 7.91 -14.68
C ASP A 80 -2.78 8.16 -13.24
N PHE A 81 -2.20 7.41 -12.29
CA PHE A 81 -2.46 7.64 -10.87
C PHE A 81 -1.99 9.02 -10.41
N VAL A 82 -0.77 9.44 -10.77
CA VAL A 82 -0.25 10.78 -10.44
C VAL A 82 -1.14 11.88 -11.01
N ALA A 83 -1.57 11.75 -12.27
CA ALA A 83 -2.46 12.72 -12.90
C ALA A 83 -3.81 12.81 -12.14
N ALA A 84 -4.35 11.69 -11.67
CA ALA A 84 -5.57 11.68 -10.88
C ALA A 84 -5.37 12.32 -9.48
N VAL A 85 -4.22 12.10 -8.85
CA VAL A 85 -3.84 12.76 -7.58
C VAL A 85 -3.74 14.27 -7.76
N GLU A 86 -3.15 14.75 -8.85
CA GLU A 86 -3.02 16.17 -9.15
C GLU A 86 -4.37 16.85 -9.47
N ALA A 87 -5.35 16.08 -9.96
CA ALA A 87 -6.66 16.58 -10.33
C ALA A 87 -7.70 16.58 -9.19
N THR A 88 -7.41 15.94 -8.05
CA THR A 88 -8.35 15.81 -6.93
C THR A 88 -8.07 16.84 -5.82
N ASP A 89 -9.12 17.23 -5.10
CA ASP A 89 -9.02 18.02 -3.86
C ASP A 89 -8.82 17.14 -2.62
N ARG A 90 -8.75 15.81 -2.80
CA ARG A 90 -8.62 14.84 -1.72
C ARG A 90 -7.18 14.60 -1.33
N THR A 91 -7.00 14.28 -0.05
CA THR A 91 -5.72 13.84 0.48
C THR A 91 -5.43 12.41 0.02
N VAL A 92 -4.25 12.24 -0.59
CA VAL A 92 -3.76 10.94 -1.03
C VAL A 92 -2.40 10.68 -0.39
N LEU A 93 -2.28 9.54 0.29
CA LEU A 93 -1.06 9.07 0.91
C LEU A 93 -0.69 7.71 0.33
N CYS A 94 0.59 7.51 0.00
CA CYS A 94 1.09 6.25 -0.54
C CYS A 94 2.08 5.62 0.43
N MET A 95 1.94 4.31 0.65
CA MET A 95 2.91 3.50 1.39
C MET A 95 4.19 3.28 0.57
N PRO A 96 5.36 3.10 1.19
CA PRO A 96 5.58 2.98 2.64
C PRO A 96 5.64 4.34 3.37
N HIS A 97 5.11 4.36 4.60
CA HIS A 97 5.37 5.46 5.53
C HIS A 97 6.78 5.33 6.12
N PHE A 98 7.34 6.45 6.59
CA PHE A 98 8.65 6.47 7.20
C PHE A 98 8.56 6.68 8.72
N PRO A 99 9.36 5.95 9.51
CA PRO A 99 9.49 6.23 10.94
C PRO A 99 10.23 7.56 11.18
N PRO A 100 10.06 8.20 12.37
CA PRO A 100 10.65 9.51 12.67
C PRO A 100 12.15 9.64 12.38
N HIS A 101 12.93 8.57 12.58
CA HIS A 101 14.37 8.59 12.37
C HIS A 101 14.79 8.79 10.90
N VAL A 102 13.93 8.45 9.93
CA VAL A 102 14.21 8.71 8.51
C VAL A 102 14.14 10.21 8.23
N TYR A 103 13.17 10.92 8.83
CA TYR A 103 13.05 12.37 8.71
C TYR A 103 14.18 13.10 9.46
N ASP A 104 14.58 12.59 10.64
CA ASP A 104 15.75 13.11 11.36
C ASP A 104 17.02 12.97 10.52
N LEU A 105 17.27 11.78 9.96
CA LEU A 105 18.45 11.54 9.13
C LEU A 105 18.45 12.43 7.88
N LYS A 106 17.29 12.64 7.25
CA LYS A 106 17.12 13.62 6.16
C LYS A 106 17.56 15.01 6.61
N ALA A 107 17.01 15.52 7.71
CA ALA A 107 17.31 16.85 8.22
C ALA A 107 18.80 17.04 8.53
N ARG A 108 19.44 16.03 9.13
CA ARG A 108 20.88 16.05 9.43
C ARG A 108 21.77 15.99 8.19
N CYS A 109 21.34 15.26 7.16
CA CYS A 109 22.00 15.28 5.84
C CYS A 109 21.88 16.67 5.20
N GLU A 110 20.69 17.28 5.23
CA GLU A 110 20.42 18.61 4.67
C GLU A 110 21.16 19.73 5.44
N ALA A 111 21.34 19.56 6.75
CA ALA A 111 22.13 20.47 7.60
C ALA A 111 23.66 20.30 7.41
N GLY A 112 24.12 19.29 6.66
CA GLY A 112 25.53 19.05 6.39
C GLY A 112 26.32 18.46 7.57
N GLU A 113 25.65 17.91 8.58
CA GLU A 113 26.30 17.38 9.80
C GLU A 113 27.29 16.25 9.54
N ILE A 114 27.06 15.47 8.48
CA ILE A 114 27.92 14.36 8.06
C ILE A 114 28.80 14.71 6.85
N GLY A 115 28.85 16.00 6.48
CA GLY A 115 29.49 16.47 5.27
C GLY A 115 28.78 16.03 3.99
N ARG A 116 29.50 15.97 2.88
CA ARG A 116 28.96 15.54 1.60
C ARG A 116 28.76 14.03 1.58
N VAL A 117 27.51 13.59 1.42
CA VAL A 117 27.18 12.17 1.20
C VAL A 117 27.86 11.68 -0.08
N SER A 118 28.75 10.69 0.05
CA SER A 118 29.49 10.08 -1.06
C SER A 118 28.89 8.75 -1.52
N GLY A 119 28.05 8.12 -0.71
CA GLY A 119 27.37 6.88 -1.05
C GLY A 119 26.38 6.45 0.03
N ALA A 120 25.39 5.66 -0.36
CA ALA A 120 24.39 5.09 0.54
C ALA A 120 23.98 3.70 0.08
N ARG A 121 23.63 2.83 1.03
CA ARG A 121 23.15 1.48 0.77
C ARG A 121 21.99 1.19 1.70
N CYS A 122 20.89 0.73 1.15
CA CYS A 122 19.74 0.23 1.91
C CYS A 122 19.43 -1.20 1.46
N ARG A 123 19.06 -2.05 2.41
CA ARG A 123 18.59 -3.42 2.16
C ARG A 123 17.38 -3.67 3.02
N THR A 124 16.34 -4.22 2.40
CA THR A 124 15.12 -4.66 3.05
C THR A 124 14.85 -6.10 2.63
N SER A 125 14.46 -6.94 3.59
CA SER A 125 14.20 -8.36 3.36
C SER A 125 13.34 -8.93 4.49
N HIS A 126 12.47 -9.89 4.17
CA HIS A 126 11.80 -10.75 5.15
C HIS A 126 11.89 -12.21 4.67
N GLY A 127 11.29 -13.15 5.42
CA GLY A 127 11.33 -14.59 5.16
C GLY A 127 10.56 -15.09 3.94
N GLY A 128 10.15 -14.20 3.02
CA GLY A 128 9.30 -14.52 1.87
C GLY A 128 7.78 -14.50 2.13
N PRO A 129 6.97 -14.48 1.05
CA PRO A 129 5.52 -14.62 1.09
C PRO A 129 5.00 -15.84 1.84
N GLU A 130 5.69 -16.95 1.74
CA GLU A 130 5.34 -18.21 2.40
C GLU A 130 5.17 -18.03 3.91
N VAL A 131 6.06 -17.25 4.53
CA VAL A 131 6.07 -17.00 5.97
C VAL A 131 4.90 -16.12 6.39
N TYR A 132 4.66 -15.00 5.72
CA TYR A 132 3.58 -14.10 6.13
C TYR A 132 2.19 -14.61 5.71
N TYR A 133 2.07 -15.34 4.59
CA TYR A 133 0.81 -16.00 4.22
C TYR A 133 0.48 -17.17 5.14
N ALA A 134 1.47 -17.87 5.73
CA ALA A 134 1.21 -18.83 6.80
C ALA A 134 0.49 -18.15 7.98
N GLY A 135 1.00 -17.01 8.46
CA GLY A 135 0.35 -16.25 9.54
C GLY A 135 -1.05 -15.75 9.17
N VAL A 136 -1.28 -15.32 7.93
CA VAL A 136 -2.63 -14.94 7.46
C VAL A 136 -3.57 -16.15 7.47
N ARG A 137 -3.09 -17.33 7.07
CA ARG A 137 -3.90 -18.56 7.08
C ARG A 137 -4.27 -18.96 8.49
N ASP A 138 -3.32 -18.88 9.43
CA ASP A 138 -3.58 -19.14 10.85
C ASP A 138 -4.64 -18.18 11.42
N VAL A 139 -4.59 -16.90 11.03
CA VAL A 139 -5.59 -15.90 11.47
C VAL A 139 -6.99 -16.24 10.96
N PHE A 140 -7.13 -16.81 9.76
CA PHE A 140 -8.43 -17.08 9.13
C PHE A 140 -8.81 -18.57 9.10
N ASP A 141 -8.10 -19.43 9.84
CA ASP A 141 -8.30 -20.89 9.87
C ASP A 141 -8.33 -21.54 8.47
N GLU A 142 -7.54 -21.00 7.53
CA GLU A 142 -7.54 -21.45 6.14
C GLU A 142 -6.61 -22.63 5.88
N GLN A 143 -7.08 -23.59 5.09
CA GLN A 143 -6.33 -24.80 4.71
C GLN A 143 -5.71 -24.71 3.30
N ASP A 144 -5.93 -23.62 2.56
CA ASP A 144 -5.42 -23.44 1.20
C ASP A 144 -3.94 -23.09 1.18
N GLU A 145 -3.13 -23.86 0.45
CA GLU A 145 -1.69 -23.61 0.30
C GLU A 145 -1.35 -22.65 -0.85
N GLY A 146 -2.34 -22.22 -1.64
CA GLY A 146 -2.17 -21.37 -2.81
C GLY A 146 -1.44 -20.05 -2.54
N LEU A 147 -0.35 -19.82 -3.28
CA LEU A 147 0.47 -18.62 -3.21
C LEU A 147 0.50 -17.91 -4.56
N TRP A 148 -0.50 -17.04 -4.80
CA TRP A 148 -0.63 -16.26 -6.04
C TRP A 148 0.60 -15.39 -6.35
N PHE A 149 1.37 -15.02 -5.32
CA PHE A 149 2.52 -14.12 -5.45
C PHE A 149 3.64 -14.69 -6.34
N PHE A 150 3.76 -16.02 -6.46
CA PHE A 150 4.75 -16.66 -7.35
C PHE A 150 4.21 -16.98 -8.74
N ASP A 151 2.91 -16.77 -8.96
CA ASP A 151 2.32 -16.88 -10.28
C ASP A 151 2.52 -15.56 -11.02
N ALA A 152 3.46 -15.53 -11.97
CA ALA A 152 3.77 -14.33 -12.74
C ALA A 152 2.56 -13.76 -13.51
N SER A 153 1.56 -14.58 -13.85
CA SER A 153 0.34 -14.13 -14.53
C SER A 153 -0.61 -13.35 -13.61
N GLN A 154 -0.50 -13.55 -12.30
CA GLN A 154 -1.30 -12.86 -11.29
C GLN A 154 -0.50 -11.75 -10.61
N ALA A 155 0.74 -12.04 -10.25
CA ALA A 155 1.58 -11.17 -9.45
C ALA A 155 2.19 -10.01 -10.22
N SER A 156 2.40 -10.08 -11.53
CA SER A 156 3.00 -9.02 -12.38
C SER A 156 4.35 -8.39 -11.95
N VAL A 157 4.82 -8.65 -10.72
CA VAL A 157 6.03 -8.14 -10.08
C VAL A 157 6.58 -9.23 -9.14
N GLY A 158 7.79 -9.03 -8.62
CA GLY A 158 8.42 -9.95 -7.67
C GLY A 158 9.05 -9.24 -6.48
N ALA A 159 10.05 -9.89 -5.86
CA ALA A 159 10.74 -9.39 -4.67
C ALA A 159 11.32 -7.96 -4.83
N LEU A 160 11.67 -7.55 -6.05
CA LEU A 160 12.14 -6.18 -6.33
C LEU A 160 11.07 -5.13 -6.00
N PHE A 161 9.80 -5.36 -6.33
CA PHE A 161 8.73 -4.41 -6.03
C PHE A 161 8.21 -4.59 -4.61
N ASP A 162 8.13 -5.82 -4.12
CA ASP A 162 7.64 -6.10 -2.78
C ASP A 162 8.56 -5.55 -1.69
N MET A 163 9.89 -5.72 -1.87
CA MET A 163 10.90 -5.31 -0.91
C MET A 163 11.73 -4.11 -1.34
N GLY A 164 12.13 -4.06 -2.61
CA GLY A 164 12.96 -2.96 -3.12
C GLY A 164 12.27 -1.59 -3.00
N VAL A 165 10.94 -1.53 -3.02
CA VAL A 165 10.18 -0.28 -2.78
C VAL A 165 10.56 0.37 -1.45
N TYR A 166 10.74 -0.39 -0.37
CA TYR A 166 11.13 0.17 0.93
C TYR A 166 12.54 0.75 0.90
N ALA A 167 13.48 0.04 0.27
CA ALA A 167 14.86 0.49 0.18
C ALA A 167 14.98 1.75 -0.70
N VAL A 168 14.32 1.76 -1.86
CA VAL A 168 14.29 2.90 -2.77
C VAL A 168 13.59 4.09 -2.11
N ALA A 169 12.40 3.90 -1.53
CA ALA A 169 11.65 4.97 -0.88
C ALA A 169 12.45 5.59 0.28
N THR A 170 13.10 4.77 1.10
CA THR A 170 13.92 5.26 2.22
C THR A 170 15.11 6.09 1.73
N LEU A 171 15.82 5.62 0.70
CA LEU A 171 16.94 6.36 0.12
C LEU A 171 16.48 7.68 -0.50
N VAL A 172 15.37 7.67 -1.24
CA VAL A 172 14.80 8.88 -1.85
C VAL A 172 14.31 9.87 -0.79
N ALA A 173 13.71 9.39 0.30
CA ALA A 173 13.27 10.25 1.40
C ALA A 173 14.45 10.99 2.05
N ILE A 174 15.57 10.29 2.29
CA ILE A 174 16.75 10.86 2.94
C ILE A 174 17.57 11.72 2.00
N LEU A 175 17.83 11.25 0.77
CA LEU A 175 18.83 11.81 -0.14
C LEU A 175 18.25 12.53 -1.36
N GLY A 176 16.93 12.48 -1.54
CA GLY A 176 16.23 13.02 -2.69
C GLY A 176 16.16 12.05 -3.89
N SER A 177 15.43 12.47 -4.92
CA SER A 177 15.19 11.65 -6.12
C SER A 177 16.47 11.39 -6.93
N VAL A 178 16.53 10.22 -7.55
CA VAL A 178 17.59 9.85 -8.49
C VAL A 178 17.61 10.82 -9.66
N ARG A 179 18.78 11.42 -9.93
CA ARG A 179 19.02 12.24 -11.12
C ARG A 179 19.81 11.40 -12.13
N ARG A 180 19.40 11.44 -13.40
CA ARG A 180 20.19 10.88 -14.51
C ARG A 180 21.30 11.85 -14.90
#